data_AF-A0A323UJA0-F1
#
_entry.id   AF-A0A323UJA0-F1
#
_cell.length_a   1.000
_cell.length_b   1.000
_cell.length_c   1.000
_cell.angle_alpha   90.00
_cell.angle_beta   90.00
_cell.angle_gamma   90.00
#
_symmetry.space_group_name_H-M   'P 1'
#
loop_
_entity.id
_entity.type
_entity.pdbx_description
1 polymer ?
#
loop_
_entity_poly.entity_id
_entity_poly.type
_entity_poly.pdbx_seq_one_letter_code
_entity_poly.pdbx_strand_id
1 'polypeptide(L)'
;MSFGKPRRRFAVCAAFLVAWTWPAAGEAACPELPPCKGCGCKGGTGYRAPDGHCVGFRELDRVCGAPPTRCVFENAPGTGANRECAAAPRSQRNSGAGPDAVPVEPVE
;
A
#
# COMPACT_ATOMS: atom_id res chain seq x y z
N MET A 1 -51.15 -23.73 -53.85
CA MET A 1 -51.24 -23.55 -52.38
C MET A 1 -49.85 -23.24 -51.86
N SER A 2 -49.63 -22.01 -51.39
CA SER A 2 -48.35 -21.48 -50.91
C SER A 2 -48.10 -21.89 -49.46
N PHE A 3 -46.93 -22.45 -49.16
CA PHE A 3 -46.45 -22.59 -47.78
C PHE A 3 -45.47 -21.46 -47.45
N GLY A 4 -45.94 -20.56 -46.59
CA GLY A 4 -45.24 -19.35 -46.15
C GLY A 4 -44.05 -19.63 -45.23
N LYS A 5 -43.05 -18.77 -45.33
CA LYS A 5 -41.78 -18.81 -44.61
C LYS A 5 -41.96 -18.26 -43.17
N PRO A 6 -41.68 -19.01 -42.09
CA PRO A 6 -41.68 -18.44 -40.75
C PRO A 6 -40.34 -17.72 -40.46
N ARG A 7 -40.36 -16.41 -40.76
CA ARG A 7 -39.95 -15.28 -39.90
C ARG A 7 -38.74 -15.53 -38.97
N ARG A 8 -37.56 -15.20 -39.49
CA ARG A 8 -36.36 -14.75 -38.75
C ARG A 8 -36.68 -13.56 -37.82
N ARG A 9 -37.25 -13.76 -36.63
CA ARG A 9 -37.46 -12.65 -35.66
C ARG A 9 -37.31 -12.99 -34.16
N PHE A 10 -36.99 -14.23 -33.78
CA PHE A 10 -37.00 -14.64 -32.37
C PHE A 10 -35.63 -15.02 -31.78
N ALA A 11 -34.52 -14.59 -32.39
CA ALA A 11 -33.18 -14.92 -31.90
C ALA A 11 -32.33 -13.68 -31.59
N VAL A 12 -32.93 -12.56 -31.17
CA VAL A 12 -32.17 -11.34 -30.79
C VAL A 12 -32.37 -10.93 -29.32
N CYS A 13 -33.39 -11.44 -28.61
CA CYS A 13 -33.71 -10.93 -27.27
C CYS A 13 -33.06 -11.67 -26.09
N ALA A 14 -32.35 -12.78 -26.29
CA ALA A 14 -31.85 -13.59 -25.16
C ALA A 14 -30.41 -13.27 -24.72
N ALA A 15 -29.66 -12.42 -25.43
CA ALA A 15 -28.24 -12.17 -25.13
C ALA A 15 -27.95 -10.90 -24.31
N PHE A 16 -28.94 -10.02 -24.10
CA PHE A 16 -28.73 -8.73 -23.42
C PHE A 16 -29.05 -8.72 -21.92
N LEU A 17 -29.60 -9.80 -21.34
CA LEU A 17 -30.06 -9.83 -19.95
C LEU A 17 -29.07 -10.42 -18.93
N VAL A 18 -27.84 -10.78 -19.32
CA VAL A 18 -26.84 -11.37 -18.39
C VAL A 18 -25.61 -10.47 -18.19
N ALA A 19 -25.52 -9.32 -18.87
CA ALA A 19 -24.33 -8.45 -18.80
C ALA A 19 -24.39 -7.34 -17.73
N TRP A 20 -25.45 -7.27 -16.90
CA TRP A 20 -25.70 -6.14 -15.99
C TRP A 20 -25.61 -6.47 -14.50
N THR A 21 -25.13 -7.67 -14.14
CA THR A 21 -24.92 -8.04 -12.73
C THR A 21 -23.45 -8.31 -12.44
N TRP A 22 -22.54 -7.58 -13.10
CA TRP A 22 -21.14 -7.60 -12.67
C TRP A 22 -21.07 -6.83 -11.35
N PRO A 23 -20.77 -7.49 -10.21
CA PRO A 23 -20.48 -6.73 -9.02
C PRO A 23 -19.19 -5.98 -9.33
N ALA A 24 -19.23 -4.64 -9.24
CA ALA A 24 -18.02 -3.86 -9.17
C ALA A 24 -17.29 -4.28 -7.89
N ALA A 25 -16.42 -5.28 -8.00
CA ALA A 25 -15.53 -5.69 -6.93
C ALA A 25 -14.42 -4.63 -6.84
N GLY A 26 -14.73 -3.53 -6.19
CA GLY A 26 -13.82 -2.41 -6.01
C GLY A 26 -14.36 -1.55 -4.90
N GLU A 27 -14.06 -1.93 -3.66
CA GLU A 27 -13.77 -1.01 -2.55
C GLU A 27 -13.31 -1.87 -1.37
N ALA A 28 -12.02 -2.21 -1.36
CA ALA A 28 -11.41 -2.72 -0.14
C ALA A 28 -11.40 -1.57 0.88
N ALA A 29 -12.36 -1.57 1.80
CA ALA A 29 -12.42 -0.61 2.89
C ALA A 29 -11.27 -0.88 3.88
N CYS A 30 -10.11 -0.25 3.64
CA CYS A 30 -9.01 -0.27 4.58
C CYS A 30 -9.49 0.35 5.91
N PRO A 31 -9.31 -0.33 7.06
CA PRO A 31 -9.71 0.22 8.34
C PRO A 31 -8.99 1.55 8.58
N GLU A 32 -9.72 2.55 9.05
CA GLU A 32 -9.13 3.85 9.39
C GLU A 32 -8.35 3.71 10.71
N LEU A 33 -7.03 3.60 10.60
CA LEU A 33 -6.15 3.56 11.79
C LEU A 33 -5.95 4.97 12.34
N PRO A 34 -5.88 5.14 13.67
CA PRO A 34 -5.57 6.44 14.27
C PRO A 34 -4.23 6.97 13.73
N PRO A 35 -4.09 8.30 13.57
CA PRO A 35 -2.86 8.89 13.08
C PRO A 35 -1.71 8.52 14.00
N CYS A 36 -0.70 7.92 13.39
CA CYS A 36 0.55 7.54 14.03
C CYS A 36 1.28 8.79 14.55
N LYS A 37 1.54 8.88 15.86
CA LYS A 37 2.15 10.05 16.52
C LYS A 37 3.54 9.71 17.09
N GLY A 38 4.44 10.70 17.02
CA GLY A 38 5.80 10.61 17.54
C GLY A 38 6.80 9.97 16.55
N CYS A 39 8.08 10.26 16.76
CA CYS A 39 9.16 9.67 15.99
C CYS A 39 9.29 8.18 16.32
N GLY A 40 9.39 7.35 15.28
CA GLY A 40 9.47 5.89 15.41
C GLY A 40 8.15 5.17 15.20
N CYS A 41 7.00 5.85 15.20
CA CYS A 41 5.70 5.17 15.20
C CYS A 41 5.47 4.30 13.92
N LYS A 42 6.09 4.66 12.80
CA LYS A 42 6.06 3.91 11.53
C LYS A 42 7.22 2.91 11.38
N GLY A 43 7.84 2.47 12.46
CA GLY A 43 9.02 1.58 12.38
C GLY A 43 10.37 2.28 12.42
N GLY A 44 10.41 3.61 12.65
CA GLY A 44 11.64 4.41 12.59
C GLY A 44 12.55 4.26 13.82
N THR A 45 13.60 5.08 13.90
CA THR A 45 14.60 4.99 14.99
C THR A 45 14.08 5.43 16.36
N GLY A 46 12.99 6.20 16.41
CA GLY A 46 12.47 6.78 17.65
C GLY A 46 13.07 8.14 18.02
N TYR A 47 14.04 8.66 17.25
CA TYR A 47 14.74 9.89 17.57
C TYR A 47 14.18 11.11 16.82
N ARG A 48 14.04 12.22 17.53
CA ARG A 48 13.77 13.55 16.97
C ARG A 48 15.06 14.39 16.98
N ALA A 49 15.39 14.98 15.84
CA ALA A 49 16.50 15.90 15.70
C ALA A 49 16.18 17.27 16.34
N PRO A 50 17.21 18.09 16.66
CA PRO A 50 17.02 19.43 17.22
C PRO A 50 16.18 20.39 16.37
N ASP A 51 16.16 20.19 15.06
CA ASP A 51 15.35 20.97 14.11
C ASP A 51 13.88 20.47 14.03
N GLY A 52 13.54 19.43 14.80
CA GLY A 52 12.18 18.94 14.97
C GLY A 52 11.77 17.78 14.05
N HIS A 53 12.60 17.33 13.11
CA HIS A 53 12.24 16.19 12.24
C HIS A 53 12.58 14.83 12.89
N CYS A 54 11.93 13.76 12.40
CA CYS A 54 12.22 12.40 12.86
C CYS A 54 13.36 11.76 12.06
N VAL A 55 14.34 11.20 12.77
CA VAL A 55 15.61 10.79 12.19
C VAL A 55 15.54 9.36 11.66
N GLY A 56 15.98 9.13 10.42
CA GLY A 56 16.06 7.81 9.81
C GLY A 56 17.28 7.00 10.27
N PHE A 57 17.24 5.67 10.11
CA PHE A 57 18.36 4.78 10.51
C PHE A 57 19.69 5.11 9.82
N ARG A 58 19.64 5.69 8.62
CA ARG A 58 20.83 5.97 7.80
C ARG A 58 21.55 7.26 8.17
N GLU A 59 20.83 8.18 8.81
CA GLU A 59 21.37 9.49 9.18
C GLU A 59 21.50 9.64 10.69
N LEU A 60 21.05 8.66 11.48
CA LEU A 60 21.10 8.66 12.95
C LEU A 60 22.48 9.00 13.48
N ASP A 61 23.53 8.31 13.03
CA ASP A 61 24.89 8.56 13.51
C ASP A 61 25.39 9.95 13.10
N ARG A 62 25.03 10.39 11.88
CA ARG A 62 25.43 11.70 11.35
C ARG A 62 24.74 12.85 12.10
N VAL A 63 23.45 12.73 12.37
CA VAL A 63 22.60 13.77 12.96
C VAL A 63 22.65 13.71 14.49
N CYS A 64 22.42 12.54 15.07
CA CYS A 64 22.32 12.33 16.51
C CYS A 64 23.64 11.99 17.18
N GLY A 65 24.57 11.35 16.46
CA GLY A 65 25.83 10.83 17.00
C GLY A 65 25.77 9.34 17.35
N ALA A 66 26.92 8.76 17.67
CA ALA A 66 27.06 7.39 18.17
C ALA A 66 27.93 7.40 19.45
N PRO A 67 27.33 7.42 20.67
CA PRO A 67 25.89 7.30 20.97
C PRO A 67 25.06 8.54 20.58
N PRO A 68 23.73 8.39 20.37
CA PRO A 68 22.85 9.45 19.87
C PRO A 68 22.51 10.47 20.97
N THR A 69 23.47 11.32 21.32
CA THR A 69 23.35 12.33 22.40
C THR A 69 22.71 13.64 21.96
N ARG A 70 22.67 13.93 20.65
CA ARG A 70 22.14 15.19 20.11
C ARG A 70 20.65 15.17 19.82
N CYS A 71 20.01 14.02 19.88
CA CYS A 71 18.59 13.84 19.56
C CYS A 71 17.80 13.40 20.77
N VAL A 72 16.51 13.70 20.77
CA VAL A 72 15.58 13.26 21.82
C VAL A 72 14.93 11.94 21.42
N PHE A 73 14.95 10.96 22.31
CA PHE A 73 14.27 9.68 22.08
C PHE A 73 12.81 9.76 22.53
N GLU A 74 11.86 9.59 21.61
CA GLU A 74 10.42 9.70 21.88
C GLU A 74 9.72 8.36 22.15
N ASN A 75 10.36 7.24 21.78
CA ASN A 75 9.86 5.89 22.02
C ASN A 75 8.41 5.64 21.57
N ALA A 76 8.03 6.14 20.39
CA ALA A 76 6.68 5.92 19.87
C ALA A 76 6.42 4.41 19.59
N PRO A 77 5.16 3.95 19.68
CA PRO A 77 4.81 2.55 19.45
C PRO A 77 5.14 2.16 18.01
N GLY A 78 6.12 1.27 17.84
CA GLY A 78 6.68 0.89 16.54
C GLY A 78 8.15 1.27 16.37
N THR A 79 8.77 1.97 17.32
CA THR A 79 10.20 2.27 17.28
C THR A 79 11.03 1.00 17.05
N GLY A 80 11.87 1.00 16.01
CA GLY A 80 12.71 -0.14 15.65
C GLY A 80 12.03 -1.23 14.83
N ALA A 81 10.69 -1.23 14.69
CA ALA A 81 9.94 -2.31 14.06
C ALA A 81 10.18 -2.47 12.53
N ASN A 82 10.84 -1.50 11.89
CA ASN A 82 11.17 -1.54 10.46
C ASN A 82 12.69 -1.43 10.23
N ARG A 83 13.52 -1.85 11.20
CA ARG A 83 14.98 -1.63 11.14
C ARG A 83 15.63 -2.38 10.00
N GLU A 84 15.26 -3.64 9.81
CA GLU A 84 15.81 -4.54 8.80
C GLU A 84 15.57 -4.03 7.39
N CYS A 85 14.33 -3.66 7.05
CA CYS A 85 13.97 -3.14 5.74
C CYS A 85 14.47 -1.69 5.55
N ALA A 86 14.43 -0.85 6.59
CA ALA A 86 14.95 0.50 6.50
C ALA A 86 16.48 0.56 6.38
N ALA A 87 17.21 -0.44 6.89
CA ALA A 87 18.66 -0.56 6.76
C ALA A 87 19.10 -1.23 5.45
N ALA A 88 18.23 -2.00 4.78
CA ALA A 88 18.57 -2.74 3.57
C ALA A 88 19.14 -1.84 2.43
N PRO A 89 20.07 -2.32 1.60
CA PRO A 89 20.58 -1.58 0.45
C PRO A 89 19.46 -1.08 -0.48
N ARG A 90 19.65 0.07 -1.14
CA ARG A 90 18.62 0.65 -2.04
C ARG A 90 18.26 -0.28 -3.20
N SER A 91 19.20 -1.09 -3.69
CA SER A 91 18.98 -2.07 -4.76
C SER A 91 17.93 -3.12 -4.41
N GLN A 92 17.66 -3.35 -3.12
CA GLN A 92 16.69 -4.33 -2.64
C GLN A 92 15.31 -3.73 -2.36
N ARG A 93 15.13 -2.40 -2.48
CA ARG A 93 13.88 -1.69 -2.19
C ARG A 93 13.03 -1.40 -3.44
N ASN A 94 13.49 -1.83 -4.63
CA ASN A 94 12.84 -1.53 -5.91
C ASN A 94 11.54 -2.31 -6.16
N SER A 95 11.17 -3.21 -5.27
CA SER A 95 9.86 -3.82 -5.33
C SER A 95 8.96 -2.96 -4.45
N GLY A 96 7.96 -2.29 -5.03
CA GLY A 96 6.75 -1.86 -4.31
C GLY A 96 5.95 -3.06 -3.77
N ALA A 97 6.64 -4.14 -3.43
CA ALA A 97 6.13 -5.36 -2.89
C ALA A 97 6.54 -5.43 -1.42
N GLY A 98 5.67 -4.92 -0.56
CA GLY A 98 5.57 -5.50 0.78
C GLY A 98 5.25 -6.99 0.65
N PRO A 99 5.43 -7.80 1.70
CA PRO A 99 5.13 -9.23 1.69
C PRO A 99 3.66 -9.54 1.30
N ASP A 100 2.78 -8.54 1.33
CA ASP A 100 1.36 -8.62 0.99
C ASP A 100 0.99 -7.95 -0.35
N ALA A 101 1.96 -7.45 -1.12
CA ALA A 101 1.64 -6.84 -2.40
C ALA A 101 1.29 -7.91 -3.43
N VAL A 102 0.01 -7.97 -3.75
CA VAL A 102 -0.49 -8.74 -4.87
C VAL A 102 0.15 -8.19 -6.16
N PRO A 103 0.77 -9.04 -7.00
CA PRO A 103 1.26 -8.61 -8.30
C PRO A 103 0.14 -7.91 -9.08
N VAL A 104 0.37 -6.67 -9.50
CA VAL A 104 -0.55 -5.96 -10.40
C VAL A 104 -0.24 -6.46 -11.81
N GLU A 105 -1.07 -7.37 -12.32
CA GLU A 105 -0.99 -7.85 -13.70
C GLU A 105 -1.14 -6.65 -14.66
N PRO A 106 -0.30 -6.51 -15.69
CA PRO A 106 -0.42 -5.42 -16.66
C PRO A 106 -1.75 -5.51 -17.42
N VAL A 107 -2.48 -4.39 -17.47
CA VAL A 107 -3.65 -4.25 -18.36
C VAL A 107 -3.13 -3.91 -19.75
N GLU A 108 -3.29 -4.82 -20.72
CA GLU A 108 -3.16 -4.53 -22.16
C GLU A 108 -4.34 -3.72 -22.70
#